data_AF-A0A2H3L2P8-F1
#
_entry.id   AF-A0A2H3L2P8-F1
#
_cell.length_a   1.000
_cell.length_b   1.000
_cell.length_c   1.000
_cell.angle_alpha   90.00
_cell.angle_beta   90.00
_cell.angle_gamma   90.00
#
_symmetry.space_group_name_H-M   'P 1'
#
loop_
_entity.id
_entity.type
_entity.pdbx_description
1 polymer ?
#
loop_
_entity_poly.entity_id
_entity_poly.type
_entity_poly.pdbx_seq_one_letter_code
_entity_poly.pdbx_strand_id
1 'polypeptide(L)'
;MRYQRVSRSFVALHPRPIGVITFYGGQFFGQLPTTAYAHFLESLFEAGYSLMVVPFQFGFRHDLIAEQLLVERDTLRERLPLLAELPQAWVGHSVGCKYLALLEAFTDSATGKFVLPGMSLASATRTGILDEPSLLLAPDMSDTRDAVPFLPVVPRLLDQLGLGVRPSRAETQRLIEQDDLFGLTALISFDQDTIAGRAHESPEVSDVAWFLQTLEARTSYPVLHRELAGDHLEPVGIRYGDMVYSLRSASLLGSKSVPRAIEQTALEFLAELGRRRDRAPRRR
;
A
#
# COMPACT_ATOMS: atom_id res chain seq x y z
N MET A 1 3.77 -0.12 22.47
CA MET A 1 4.29 -0.92 21.34
C MET A 1 5.81 -0.79 21.25
N ARG A 2 6.57 -1.84 20.90
CA ARG A 2 8.05 -1.76 20.75
C ARG A 2 8.49 -2.44 19.46
N TYR A 3 9.31 -1.72 18.68
CA TYR A 3 9.92 -2.27 17.47
C TYR A 3 11.25 -2.97 17.75
N GLN A 4 11.50 -4.03 17.00
CA GLN A 4 12.78 -4.72 16.86
C GLN A 4 13.22 -4.60 15.40
N ARG A 5 14.51 -4.33 15.17
CA ARG A 5 15.04 -4.30 13.80
C ARG A 5 15.36 -5.72 13.36
N VAL A 6 14.77 -6.14 12.23
CA VAL A 6 15.04 -7.44 11.61
C VAL A 6 15.31 -7.18 10.13
N SER A 7 16.52 -7.52 9.67
CA SER A 7 17.00 -7.11 8.34
C SER A 7 16.91 -5.57 8.17
N ARG A 8 16.14 -5.09 7.20
CA ARG A 8 15.92 -3.67 6.92
C ARG A 8 14.63 -3.15 7.55
N SER A 9 13.81 -4.04 8.09
CA SER A 9 12.46 -3.75 8.58
C SER A 9 12.39 -3.54 10.09
N PHE A 10 11.32 -2.89 10.52
CA PHE A 10 10.94 -2.75 11.92
C PHE A 10 9.76 -3.66 12.21
N VAL A 11 9.95 -4.59 13.15
CA VAL A 11 8.95 -5.58 13.51
C VAL A 11 8.43 -5.32 14.92
N ALA A 12 7.12 -5.25 15.08
CA ALA A 12 6.46 -5.21 16.37
C ALA A 12 5.63 -6.49 16.56
N LEU A 13 5.98 -7.30 17.55
CA LEU A 13 5.32 -8.57 17.84
C LEU A 13 4.20 -8.36 18.86
N HIS A 14 2.96 -8.59 18.44
CA HIS A 14 1.83 -8.59 19.38
C HIS A 14 1.87 -9.89 20.21
N PRO A 15 1.66 -9.83 21.54
CA PRO A 15 1.77 -11.02 22.40
C PRO A 15 0.70 -12.10 22.12
N ARG A 16 -0.43 -11.71 21.49
CA ARG A 16 -1.49 -12.62 21.04
C ARG A 16 -1.92 -12.20 19.63
N PRO A 17 -1.15 -12.52 18.59
CA PRO A 17 -1.37 -11.94 17.27
C PRO A 17 -2.58 -12.58 16.58
N ILE A 18 -3.48 -11.76 16.04
CA ILE A 18 -4.61 -12.24 15.21
C ILE A 18 -4.23 -12.33 13.72
N GLY A 19 -3.10 -11.75 13.35
CA GLY A 19 -2.58 -11.67 12.00
C GLY A 19 -1.31 -10.81 11.95
N VAL A 20 -0.75 -10.71 10.76
CA VAL A 20 0.41 -9.89 10.46
C VAL A 20 0.04 -8.87 9.40
N ILE A 21 0.35 -7.61 9.66
CA ILE A 21 0.24 -6.54 8.67
C ILE A 21 1.64 -6.16 8.22
N THR A 22 1.88 -6.26 6.91
CA THR A 22 3.06 -5.64 6.29
C THR A 22 2.68 -4.26 5.76
N PHE A 23 3.40 -3.24 6.22
CA PHE A 23 3.08 -1.83 5.93
C PHE A 23 4.15 -1.17 5.06
N TYR A 24 3.70 -0.52 3.97
CA TYR A 24 4.51 0.33 3.10
C TYR A 24 3.99 1.77 3.11
N GLY A 25 4.84 2.69 3.58
CA GLY A 25 4.52 4.11 3.67
C GLY A 25 4.57 4.86 2.33
N GLY A 26 4.24 6.15 2.39
CA GLY A 26 4.30 7.06 1.23
C GLY A 26 5.70 7.58 0.94
N GLN A 27 5.83 8.37 -0.14
CA GLN A 27 7.08 9.04 -0.48
C GLN A 27 7.53 9.94 0.69
N PHE A 28 8.85 10.02 0.92
CA PHE A 28 9.51 10.68 2.07
C PHE A 28 9.26 10.02 3.44
N PHE A 29 8.00 9.85 3.85
CA PHE A 29 7.63 9.32 5.17
C PHE A 29 7.88 7.80 5.31
N GLY A 30 7.88 7.06 4.19
CA GLY A 30 8.23 5.64 4.13
C GLY A 30 9.68 5.34 4.50
N GLN A 31 10.57 6.34 4.58
CA GLN A 31 11.96 6.15 5.05
C GLN A 31 12.06 6.16 6.59
N LEU A 32 11.10 6.78 7.28
CA LEU A 32 10.98 6.79 8.74
C LEU A 32 9.56 6.40 9.18
N PRO A 33 9.07 5.23 8.74
CA PRO A 33 7.64 4.91 8.81
C PRO A 33 7.15 4.73 10.24
N THR A 34 8.01 4.24 11.14
CA THR A 34 7.68 4.03 12.55
C THR A 34 7.42 5.30 13.33
N THR A 35 7.96 6.45 12.88
CA THR A 35 7.70 7.76 13.48
C THR A 35 6.59 8.48 12.74
N ALA A 36 6.61 8.46 11.40
CA ALA A 36 5.65 9.20 10.59
C ALA A 36 4.24 8.63 10.71
N TYR A 37 4.08 7.31 10.81
CA TYR A 37 2.78 6.64 10.92
C TYR A 37 2.52 6.11 12.33
N ALA A 38 3.19 6.67 13.35
CA ALA A 38 3.20 6.10 14.70
C ALA A 38 1.80 5.79 15.23
N HIS A 39 0.88 6.76 15.19
CA HIS A 39 -0.46 6.56 15.74
C HIS A 39 -1.28 5.53 14.96
N PHE A 40 -1.20 5.57 13.62
CA PHE A 40 -1.92 4.64 12.76
C PHE A 40 -1.44 3.20 13.01
N LEU A 41 -0.12 2.99 13.05
CA LEU A 41 0.49 1.70 13.32
C LEU A 41 0.21 1.21 14.75
N GLU A 42 0.27 2.09 15.75
CA GLU A 42 -0.09 1.76 17.13
C GLU A 42 -1.53 1.25 17.24
N SER A 43 -2.46 1.87 16.52
CA SER A 43 -3.88 1.46 16.55
C SER A 43 -4.09 0.08 15.92
N LEU A 44 -3.36 -0.26 14.85
CA LEU A 44 -3.34 -1.62 14.29
C LEU A 44 -2.74 -2.64 15.27
N PHE A 45 -1.66 -2.26 15.96
CA PHE A 45 -1.04 -3.13 16.97
C PHE A 45 -1.96 -3.37 18.17
N GLU A 46 -2.63 -2.33 18.68
CA GLU A 46 -3.60 -2.41 19.78
C GLU A 46 -4.82 -3.27 19.42
N ALA A 47 -5.22 -3.30 18.15
CA ALA A 47 -6.25 -4.20 17.65
C ALA A 47 -5.82 -5.68 17.57
N GLY A 48 -4.54 -5.98 17.82
CA GLY A 48 -4.02 -7.34 17.94
C GLY A 48 -3.13 -7.81 16.80
N TYR A 49 -2.78 -6.95 15.84
CA TYR A 49 -1.89 -7.32 14.73
C TYR A 49 -0.42 -7.21 15.12
N SER A 50 0.38 -8.21 14.70
CA SER A 50 1.83 -8.02 14.60
C SER A 50 2.13 -7.21 13.34
N LEU A 51 3.14 -6.35 13.40
CA LEU A 51 3.45 -5.41 12.32
C LEU A 51 4.84 -5.65 11.75
N MET A 52 4.95 -5.71 10.43
CA MET A 52 6.18 -5.65 9.66
C MET A 52 6.20 -4.32 8.89
N VAL A 53 6.99 -3.36 9.37
CA VAL A 53 7.05 -2.02 8.78
C VAL A 53 8.33 -1.91 7.97
N VAL A 54 8.19 -1.81 6.66
CA VAL A 54 9.33 -1.95 5.74
C VAL A 54 9.68 -0.59 5.13
N PRO A 55 10.84 -0.02 5.46
CA PRO A 55 11.33 1.16 4.77
C PRO A 55 11.90 0.78 3.41
N PHE A 56 11.66 1.61 2.40
CA PHE A 56 12.24 1.45 1.07
C PHE A 56 12.94 2.74 0.62
N GLN A 57 13.87 2.57 -0.32
CA GLN A 57 14.53 3.70 -0.97
C GLN A 57 13.74 4.08 -2.22
N PHE A 58 13.42 5.36 -2.33
CA PHE A 58 12.74 5.89 -3.49
C PHE A 58 13.67 5.92 -4.71
N GLY A 59 13.13 5.66 -5.89
CA GLY A 59 13.86 5.70 -7.16
C GLY A 59 12.93 5.44 -8.33
N PHE A 60 13.42 5.57 -9.57
CA PHE A 60 12.58 5.49 -10.77
C PHE A 60 12.17 4.06 -11.16
N ARG A 61 12.87 3.02 -10.69
CA ARG A 61 12.59 1.62 -11.02
C ARG A 61 11.63 1.00 -10.02
N HIS A 62 10.36 1.39 -10.09
CA HIS A 62 9.31 0.94 -9.18
C HIS A 62 9.05 -0.57 -9.29
N ASP A 63 9.26 -1.14 -10.48
CA ASP A 63 9.28 -2.58 -10.69
C ASP A 63 10.33 -3.29 -9.82
N LEU A 64 11.57 -2.80 -9.82
CA LEU A 64 12.65 -3.37 -9.02
C LEU A 64 12.49 -3.06 -7.52
N ILE A 65 11.91 -1.92 -7.16
CA ILE A 65 11.59 -1.61 -5.75
C ILE A 65 10.53 -2.59 -5.24
N ALA A 66 9.49 -2.89 -6.02
CA ALA A 66 8.49 -3.89 -5.66
C ALA A 66 9.14 -5.27 -5.45
N GLU A 67 10.03 -5.72 -6.36
CA GLU A 67 10.78 -6.97 -6.16
C GLU A 67 11.63 -6.95 -4.87
N GLN A 68 12.33 -5.85 -4.57
CA GLN A 68 13.14 -5.73 -3.35
C GLN A 68 12.29 -5.80 -2.08
N LEU A 69 11.11 -5.18 -2.09
CA LEU A 69 10.13 -5.28 -1.00
C LEU A 69 9.68 -6.74 -0.79
N LEU A 70 9.52 -7.49 -1.89
CA LEU A 70 9.19 -8.91 -1.86
C LEU A 70 10.33 -9.78 -1.30
N VAL A 71 11.57 -9.45 -1.65
CA VAL A 71 12.78 -10.10 -1.09
C VAL A 71 12.87 -9.87 0.42
N GLU A 72 12.57 -8.65 0.89
CA GLU A 72 12.56 -8.35 2.31
C GLU A 72 11.45 -9.13 3.03
N ARG A 73 10.26 -9.26 2.45
CA ARG A 73 9.19 -10.13 2.98
C ARG A 73 9.68 -11.58 3.13
N ASP A 74 10.32 -12.15 2.12
CA ASP A 74 10.86 -13.53 2.19
C ASP A 74 11.87 -13.66 3.33
N THR A 75 12.78 -12.69 3.43
CA THR A 75 13.79 -12.63 4.49
C THR A 75 13.14 -12.56 5.89
N LEU A 76 12.06 -11.80 6.05
CA LEU A 76 11.32 -11.73 7.30
C LEU A 76 10.60 -13.03 7.64
N ARG A 77 9.97 -13.67 6.65
CA ARG A 77 9.30 -14.98 6.83
C ARG A 77 10.29 -16.06 7.25
N GLU A 78 11.50 -16.07 6.68
CA GLU A 78 12.57 -16.99 7.08
C GLU A 78 13.08 -16.74 8.51
N ARG A 79 13.26 -15.47 8.89
CA ARG A 79 13.77 -15.10 10.21
C ARG A 79 12.72 -15.19 11.32
N LEU A 80 11.44 -15.08 10.98
CA LEU A 80 10.30 -15.06 11.89
C LEU A 80 9.23 -16.05 11.42
N PRO A 81 9.52 -17.37 11.39
CA PRO A 81 8.61 -18.37 10.81
C PRO A 81 7.24 -18.39 11.51
N LEU A 82 7.21 -18.12 12.82
CA LEU A 82 5.95 -18.02 13.58
C LEU A 82 4.99 -16.93 13.04
N LEU A 83 5.52 -15.88 12.42
CA LEU A 83 4.69 -14.84 11.80
C LEU A 83 4.21 -15.25 10.40
N ALA A 84 4.96 -16.09 9.70
CA ALA A 84 4.60 -16.54 8.35
C ALA A 84 3.37 -17.47 8.35
N GLU A 85 3.10 -18.16 9.46
CA GLU A 85 1.95 -19.06 9.62
C GLU A 85 0.64 -18.32 9.96
N LEU A 86 0.71 -17.04 10.30
CA LEU A 86 -0.45 -16.22 10.66
C LEU A 86 -1.16 -15.68 9.40
N PRO A 87 -2.43 -15.27 9.52
CA PRO A 87 -3.11 -14.52 8.47
C PRO A 87 -2.29 -13.27 8.06
N GLN A 88 -1.95 -13.17 6.78
CA GLN A 88 -1.22 -12.03 6.22
C GLN A 88 -2.18 -10.98 5.67
N ALA A 89 -1.83 -9.71 5.82
CA ALA A 89 -2.48 -8.58 5.17
C ALA A 89 -1.44 -7.49 4.85
N TRP A 90 -1.76 -6.67 3.86
CA TRP A 90 -0.91 -5.60 3.36
C TRP A 90 -1.61 -4.27 3.55
N VAL A 91 -0.85 -3.25 3.93
CA VAL A 91 -1.33 -1.88 4.01
C VAL A 91 -0.34 -0.97 3.31
N GLY A 92 -0.82 -0.27 2.28
CA GLY A 92 -0.05 0.72 1.54
C GLY A 92 -0.58 2.11 1.80
N HIS A 93 0.30 3.12 1.80
CA HIS A 93 -0.08 4.51 1.76
C HIS A 93 0.58 5.24 0.58
N SER A 94 -0.15 6.06 -0.18
CA SER A 94 0.40 6.85 -1.28
C SER A 94 1.15 5.94 -2.27
N VAL A 95 2.41 6.21 -2.60
CA VAL A 95 3.25 5.35 -3.46
C VAL A 95 3.41 3.91 -2.93
N GLY A 96 3.24 3.69 -1.62
CA GLY A 96 3.18 2.35 -1.04
C GLY A 96 2.07 1.49 -1.65
N CYS A 97 0.94 2.11 -2.03
CA CYS A 97 -0.16 1.46 -2.73
C CYS A 97 0.25 1.02 -4.14
N LYS A 98 1.06 1.82 -4.86
CA LYS A 98 1.63 1.43 -6.15
C LYS A 98 2.47 0.18 -6.04
N TYR A 99 3.31 0.06 -5.00
CA TYR A 99 4.11 -1.15 -4.83
C TYR A 99 3.26 -2.38 -4.52
N LEU A 100 2.22 -2.27 -3.69
CA LEU A 100 1.28 -3.38 -3.48
C LEU A 100 0.60 -3.79 -4.79
N ALA A 101 0.15 -2.82 -5.58
CA ALA A 101 -0.49 -3.12 -6.86
C ALA A 101 0.47 -3.78 -7.86
N LEU A 102 1.75 -3.40 -7.87
CA LEU A 102 2.77 -4.06 -8.70
C LEU A 102 3.11 -5.46 -8.21
N LEU A 103 3.17 -5.68 -6.89
CA LEU A 103 3.36 -7.02 -6.33
C LEU A 103 2.24 -7.95 -6.77
N GLU A 104 1.02 -7.45 -6.77
CA GLU A 104 -0.17 -8.18 -7.21
C GLU A 104 -0.16 -8.41 -8.72
N ALA A 105 -0.02 -7.36 -9.53
CA ALA A 105 -0.05 -7.46 -11.00
C ALA A 105 1.13 -8.22 -11.61
N PHE A 106 2.24 -8.39 -10.89
CA PHE A 106 3.36 -9.24 -11.30
C PHE A 106 3.25 -10.67 -10.76
N THR A 107 2.16 -11.01 -10.08
CA THR A 107 1.90 -12.37 -9.64
C THR A 107 1.15 -13.13 -10.73
N ASP A 108 1.73 -14.20 -11.25
CA ASP A 108 1.04 -15.11 -12.15
C ASP A 108 -0.12 -15.79 -11.40
N SER A 109 -1.34 -15.58 -11.89
CA SER A 109 -2.56 -16.03 -11.22
C SER A 109 -2.73 -17.56 -11.18
N ALA A 110 -2.05 -18.30 -12.06
CA ALA A 110 -2.11 -19.76 -12.12
C ALA A 110 -1.12 -20.44 -11.17
N THR A 111 0.07 -19.86 -10.99
CA THR A 111 1.14 -20.46 -10.19
C THR A 111 1.40 -19.75 -8.87
N GLY A 112 0.84 -18.54 -8.69
CA GLY A 112 1.13 -17.65 -7.58
C GLY A 112 2.57 -17.16 -7.55
N LYS A 113 3.32 -17.29 -8.66
CA LYS A 113 4.73 -16.87 -8.74
C LYS A 113 4.84 -15.42 -9.15
N PHE A 114 5.75 -14.70 -8.51
CA PHE A 114 6.09 -13.33 -8.90
C PHE A 114 7.05 -13.34 -10.09
N VAL A 115 6.68 -12.63 -11.16
CA VAL A 115 7.41 -12.57 -12.42
C VAL A 115 7.55 -11.11 -12.83
N LEU A 116 8.78 -10.60 -12.89
CA LEU A 116 9.03 -9.27 -13.42
C LEU A 116 8.67 -9.16 -14.91
N PRO A 117 8.24 -7.98 -15.38
CA PRO A 117 8.02 -7.74 -16.80
C PRO A 117 9.23 -8.14 -17.66
N GLY A 118 8.97 -8.93 -18.71
CA GLY A 118 10.00 -9.42 -19.62
C GLY A 118 10.77 -10.66 -19.13
N MET A 119 10.49 -11.17 -17.93
CA MET A 119 11.03 -12.44 -17.44
C MET A 119 10.11 -13.62 -17.74
N SER A 120 10.68 -14.83 -17.81
CA SER A 120 9.90 -16.06 -18.00
C SER A 120 9.45 -16.64 -16.67
N LEU A 121 8.23 -17.18 -16.62
CA LEU A 121 7.69 -17.90 -15.47
C LEU A 121 8.60 -19.06 -15.02
N ALA A 122 9.31 -19.71 -15.94
CA ALA A 122 10.25 -20.79 -15.60
C ALA A 122 11.45 -20.32 -14.75
N SER A 123 11.75 -19.02 -14.76
CA SER A 123 12.80 -18.42 -13.93
C SER A 123 12.30 -17.90 -12.58
N ALA A 124 10.98 -17.91 -12.37
CA ALA A 124 10.36 -17.34 -11.18
C ALA A 124 10.55 -18.25 -9.97
N THR A 125 11.28 -17.75 -8.97
CA THR A 125 11.55 -18.51 -7.74
C THR A 125 10.61 -18.10 -6.61
N ARG A 126 10.16 -16.84 -6.59
CA ARG A 126 9.40 -16.23 -5.49
C ARG A 126 7.92 -16.37 -5.67
N THR A 127 7.20 -16.51 -4.57
CA THR A 127 5.74 -16.38 -4.55
C THR A 127 5.36 -14.91 -4.51
N GLY A 128 4.31 -14.54 -5.22
CA GLY A 128 3.72 -13.21 -5.18
C GLY A 128 2.87 -12.99 -3.93
N ILE A 129 1.89 -12.09 -4.01
CA ILE A 129 0.92 -11.81 -2.94
C ILE A 129 -0.51 -12.25 -3.31
N LEU A 130 -0.61 -13.35 -4.07
CA LEU A 130 -1.88 -13.92 -4.52
C LEU A 130 -2.82 -14.22 -3.35
N ASP A 131 -4.08 -13.78 -3.47
CA ASP A 131 -5.14 -13.98 -2.47
C ASP A 131 -4.78 -13.44 -1.06
N GLU A 132 -3.83 -12.50 -0.94
CA GLU A 132 -3.50 -11.82 0.30
C GLU A 132 -4.25 -10.46 0.39
N PRO A 133 -5.04 -10.20 1.45
CA PRO A 133 -5.73 -8.93 1.66
C PRO A 133 -4.84 -7.69 1.54
N SER A 134 -5.28 -6.69 0.77
CA SER A 134 -4.59 -5.41 0.59
C SER A 134 -5.50 -4.23 0.91
N LEU A 135 -5.06 -3.34 1.80
CA LEU A 135 -5.70 -2.05 2.09
C LEU A 135 -4.84 -0.91 1.53
N LEU A 136 -5.44 -0.12 0.64
CA LEU A 136 -4.79 1.03 0.02
C LEU A 136 -5.31 2.31 0.67
N LEU A 137 -4.40 3.10 1.23
CA LEU A 137 -4.68 4.41 1.84
C LEU A 137 -4.19 5.51 0.90
N ALA A 138 -5.09 6.39 0.45
CA ALA A 138 -4.78 7.47 -0.52
C ALA A 138 -3.91 6.96 -1.69
N PRO A 139 -4.38 5.99 -2.49
CA PRO A 139 -3.56 5.35 -3.51
C PRO A 139 -3.09 6.35 -4.57
N ASP A 140 -1.77 6.52 -4.67
CA ASP A 140 -1.12 7.36 -5.67
C ASP A 140 -0.24 6.47 -6.57
N MET A 141 -0.47 6.54 -7.89
CA MET A 141 0.27 5.80 -8.90
C MET A 141 1.52 6.54 -9.41
N SER A 142 1.96 7.57 -8.67
CA SER A 142 3.16 8.39 -8.76
C SER A 142 4.05 8.15 -9.99
N ASP A 143 4.24 9.21 -10.78
CA ASP A 143 5.06 9.24 -11.99
C ASP A 143 6.37 10.02 -11.79
N THR A 144 7.14 10.17 -12.87
CA THR A 144 8.40 10.95 -12.92
C THR A 144 8.26 12.38 -12.40
N ARG A 145 7.06 12.95 -12.50
CA ARG A 145 6.76 14.30 -11.99
C ARG A 145 6.83 14.36 -10.46
N ASP A 146 6.41 13.30 -9.77
CA ASP A 146 6.36 13.23 -8.31
C ASP A 146 7.72 12.83 -7.73
N ALA A 147 8.53 12.13 -8.54
CA ALA A 147 9.91 11.80 -8.24
C ALA A 147 10.87 13.00 -8.26
N VAL A 148 10.57 14.02 -9.08
CA VAL A 148 11.44 15.21 -9.29
C VAL A 148 10.62 16.51 -9.20
N PRO A 149 10.07 16.84 -8.02
CA PRO A 149 9.13 17.98 -7.88
C PRO A 149 9.78 19.35 -8.16
N PHE A 150 11.11 19.44 -8.14
CA PHE A 150 11.87 20.68 -8.31
C PHE A 150 12.20 21.03 -9.78
N LEU A 151 11.87 20.18 -10.76
CA LEU A 151 12.20 20.42 -12.18
C LEU A 151 10.97 20.24 -13.09
N PRO A 152 10.00 21.18 -13.16
CA PRO A 152 8.72 20.96 -13.84
C PRO A 152 8.78 20.69 -15.35
N VAL A 153 9.86 21.06 -16.04
CA VAL A 153 10.00 20.92 -17.51
C VAL A 153 10.66 19.58 -17.92
N VAL A 154 11.40 18.97 -17.00
CA VAL A 154 12.22 17.77 -17.26
C VAL A 154 11.42 16.45 -17.29
N PRO A 155 10.34 16.24 -16.50
CA PRO A 155 9.61 14.97 -16.44
C PRO A 155 9.10 14.48 -17.79
N ARG A 156 8.46 15.34 -18.58
CA ARG A 156 7.95 14.97 -19.91
C ARG A 156 9.06 14.52 -20.86
N LEU A 157 10.23 15.15 -20.77
CA LEU A 157 11.40 14.79 -21.58
C LEU A 157 12.00 13.47 -21.09
N LEU A 158 12.10 13.25 -19.78
CA LEU A 158 12.54 11.99 -19.21
C LEU A 158 11.61 10.83 -19.60
N ASP A 159 10.30 11.04 -19.54
CA ASP A 159 9.30 10.05 -19.93
C ASP A 159 9.41 9.71 -21.42
N GLN A 160 9.51 10.72 -22.30
CA GLN A 160 9.70 10.53 -23.74
C GLN A 160 11.01 9.82 -24.11
N LEU A 161 12.07 10.04 -23.33
CA LEU A 161 13.36 9.36 -23.49
C LEU A 161 13.42 8.00 -22.77
N GLY A 162 12.33 7.58 -22.10
CA GLY A 162 12.26 6.32 -21.34
C GLY A 162 13.11 6.29 -20.07
N LEU A 163 13.55 7.45 -19.58
CA LEU A 163 14.32 7.65 -18.35
C LEU A 163 13.44 7.97 -17.13
N GLY A 164 12.11 7.99 -17.31
CA GLY A 164 11.13 8.20 -16.26
C GLY A 164 10.91 7.01 -15.33
N VAL A 165 9.94 7.15 -14.42
CA VAL A 165 9.46 6.08 -13.54
C VAL A 165 8.99 4.90 -14.38
N ARG A 166 9.41 3.69 -14.00
CA ARG A 166 9.00 2.43 -14.62
C ARG A 166 8.44 1.45 -13.58
N PRO A 167 7.24 0.91 -13.79
CA PRO A 167 6.27 1.33 -14.80
C PRO A 167 5.71 2.73 -14.52
N SER A 168 5.39 3.46 -15.58
CA SER A 168 4.61 4.70 -15.52
C SER A 168 3.20 4.44 -14.96
N ARG A 169 2.46 5.49 -14.61
CA ARG A 169 1.06 5.43 -14.19
C ARG A 169 0.22 4.67 -15.20
N ALA A 170 0.30 5.06 -16.48
CA ALA A 170 -0.46 4.42 -17.55
C ALA A 170 -0.08 2.94 -17.73
N GLU A 171 1.19 2.58 -17.59
CA GLU A 171 1.61 1.17 -17.64
C GLU A 171 1.12 0.39 -16.40
N THR A 172 1.20 0.99 -15.22
CA THR A 172 0.71 0.40 -13.97
C THR A 172 -0.80 0.16 -14.03
N GLN A 173 -1.54 1.14 -14.53
CA GLN A 173 -2.99 1.05 -14.74
C GLN A 173 -3.33 -0.07 -15.72
N ARG A 174 -2.63 -0.17 -16.86
CA ARG A 174 -2.83 -1.28 -17.81
C ARG A 174 -2.56 -2.66 -17.21
N LEU A 175 -1.53 -2.78 -16.36
CA LEU A 175 -1.19 -4.04 -15.70
C LEU A 175 -2.30 -4.48 -14.75
N ILE A 176 -2.78 -3.57 -13.91
CA ILE A 176 -3.93 -3.80 -13.04
C ILE A 176 -5.17 -4.10 -13.87
N GLU A 177 -5.34 -3.41 -15.01
CA GLU A 177 -6.49 -3.58 -15.88
C GLU A 177 -6.56 -4.94 -16.57
N GLN A 178 -5.45 -5.66 -16.67
CA GLN A 178 -5.37 -6.95 -17.35
C GLN A 178 -5.54 -8.14 -16.41
N ASP A 179 -5.65 -7.91 -15.10
CA ASP A 179 -5.65 -8.97 -14.09
C ASP A 179 -6.90 -8.98 -13.18
N ASP A 180 -7.20 -10.17 -12.67
CA ASP A 180 -8.36 -10.49 -11.81
C ASP A 180 -7.95 -10.73 -10.35
N LEU A 181 -6.77 -10.26 -9.94
CA LEU A 181 -6.22 -10.54 -8.60
C LEU A 181 -6.76 -9.63 -7.50
N PHE A 182 -7.18 -8.41 -7.86
CA PHE A 182 -7.58 -7.34 -6.93
C PHE A 182 -8.91 -7.56 -6.17
N GLY A 183 -9.41 -8.79 -6.12
CA GLY A 183 -10.66 -9.15 -5.43
C GLY A 183 -10.62 -9.04 -3.90
N LEU A 184 -9.42 -8.95 -3.32
CA LEU A 184 -9.19 -8.74 -1.88
C LEU A 184 -8.56 -7.38 -1.58
N THR A 185 -8.98 -6.36 -2.32
CA THR A 185 -8.48 -4.98 -2.19
C THR A 185 -9.55 -4.04 -1.64
N ALA A 186 -9.17 -3.23 -0.65
CA ALA A 186 -9.99 -2.17 -0.07
C ALA A 186 -9.29 -0.81 -0.17
N LEU A 187 -10.07 0.27 -0.22
CA LEU A 187 -9.59 1.63 -0.45
C LEU A 187 -10.13 2.61 0.59
N ILE A 188 -9.25 3.37 1.21
CA ILE A 188 -9.61 4.57 1.98
C ILE A 188 -9.05 5.78 1.25
N SER A 189 -9.91 6.71 0.87
CA SER A 189 -9.54 7.99 0.23
C SER A 189 -9.93 9.18 1.11
N PHE A 190 -9.51 10.39 0.71
CA PHE A 190 -9.80 11.59 1.49
C PHE A 190 -10.37 12.74 0.64
N ASP A 191 -11.34 13.47 1.20
CA ASP A 191 -12.13 14.49 0.50
C ASP A 191 -11.38 15.78 0.14
N GLN A 192 -10.20 16.01 0.74
CA GLN A 192 -9.29 17.11 0.42
C GLN A 192 -7.97 16.61 -0.16
N ASP A 193 -7.87 15.34 -0.57
CA ASP A 193 -6.70 14.83 -1.27
C ASP A 193 -6.58 15.52 -2.64
N THR A 194 -5.40 16.06 -2.93
CA THR A 194 -5.06 16.70 -4.22
C THR A 194 -3.85 16.04 -4.88
N ILE A 195 -3.34 14.96 -4.30
CA ILE A 195 -2.19 14.18 -4.80
C ILE A 195 -2.73 12.93 -5.48
N ALA A 196 -3.42 12.06 -4.73
CA ALA A 196 -4.07 10.86 -5.29
C ALA A 196 -5.40 11.18 -6.00
N GLY A 197 -5.96 12.36 -5.73
CA GLY A 197 -7.30 12.76 -6.16
C GLY A 197 -8.40 12.17 -5.29
N ARG A 198 -9.65 12.43 -5.68
CA ARG A 198 -10.87 12.14 -4.91
C ARG A 198 -11.80 11.21 -5.69
N ALA A 199 -12.73 10.58 -4.99
CA ALA A 199 -13.63 9.57 -5.56
C ALA A 199 -14.58 10.15 -6.62
N HIS A 200 -14.96 11.43 -6.51
CA HIS A 200 -15.91 12.09 -7.43
C HIS A 200 -15.25 12.79 -8.63
N GLU A 201 -13.92 12.74 -8.73
CA GLU A 201 -13.16 13.33 -9.83
C GLU A 201 -13.09 12.39 -11.04
N SER A 202 -12.52 12.87 -12.15
CA SER A 202 -12.32 12.08 -13.36
C SER A 202 -11.20 11.04 -13.16
N PRO A 203 -11.38 9.77 -13.56
CA PRO A 203 -10.33 8.74 -13.54
C PRO A 203 -9.01 9.13 -14.22
N GLU A 204 -9.08 10.02 -15.20
CA GLU A 204 -7.93 10.52 -15.94
C GLU A 204 -6.97 11.32 -15.03
N VAL A 205 -7.52 11.98 -14.01
CA VAL A 205 -6.77 12.88 -13.11
C VAL A 205 -6.73 12.42 -11.65
N SER A 206 -7.59 11.47 -11.26
CA SER A 206 -7.68 10.91 -9.90
C SER A 206 -7.43 9.41 -9.94
N ASP A 207 -6.38 8.97 -9.26
CA ASP A 207 -6.07 7.56 -9.09
C ASP A 207 -7.10 6.86 -8.21
N VAL A 208 -7.65 7.58 -7.24
CA VAL A 208 -8.79 7.09 -6.44
C VAL A 208 -9.97 6.78 -7.35
N ALA A 209 -10.42 7.75 -8.17
CA ALA A 209 -11.56 7.54 -9.06
C ALA A 209 -11.29 6.43 -10.08
N TRP A 210 -10.08 6.37 -10.62
CA TRP A 210 -9.68 5.30 -11.55
C TRP A 210 -9.71 3.92 -10.88
N PHE A 211 -9.21 3.78 -9.65
CA PHE A 211 -9.29 2.51 -8.95
C PHE A 211 -10.72 2.07 -8.69
N LEU A 212 -11.59 3.00 -8.25
CA LEU A 212 -12.99 2.68 -8.00
C LEU A 212 -13.68 2.20 -9.28
N GLN A 213 -13.53 2.94 -10.37
CA GLN A 213 -14.07 2.53 -11.67
C GLN A 213 -13.53 1.17 -12.12
N THR A 214 -12.21 0.99 -12.03
CA THR A 214 -11.54 -0.24 -12.47
C THR A 214 -11.98 -1.45 -11.64
N LEU A 215 -12.03 -1.33 -10.32
CA LEU A 215 -12.36 -2.45 -9.43
C LEU A 215 -13.87 -2.76 -9.43
N GLU A 216 -14.75 -1.74 -9.46
CA GLU A 216 -16.21 -1.95 -9.54
C GLU A 216 -16.64 -2.69 -10.79
N ALA A 217 -15.93 -2.46 -11.91
CA ALA A 217 -16.20 -3.15 -13.16
C ALA A 217 -15.81 -4.65 -13.14
N ARG A 218 -15.04 -5.10 -12.15
CA ARG A 218 -14.38 -6.43 -12.15
C ARG A 218 -14.86 -7.34 -11.05
N THR A 219 -15.18 -6.80 -9.89
CA THR A 219 -15.41 -7.63 -8.72
C THR A 219 -16.87 -8.08 -8.66
N SER A 220 -17.10 -9.39 -8.47
CA SER A 220 -18.45 -9.89 -8.17
C SER A 220 -18.98 -9.42 -6.81
N TYR A 221 -18.13 -8.75 -6.03
CA TYR A 221 -18.44 -8.13 -4.75
C TYR A 221 -18.27 -6.62 -4.84
N PRO A 222 -19.04 -5.82 -4.09
CA PRO A 222 -18.81 -4.39 -4.00
C PRO A 222 -17.39 -4.09 -3.53
N VAL A 223 -16.74 -3.12 -4.18
CA VAL A 223 -15.46 -2.57 -3.74
C VAL A 223 -15.61 -2.03 -2.33
N LEU A 224 -14.70 -2.41 -1.43
CA LEU A 224 -14.68 -1.85 -0.09
C LEU A 224 -14.01 -0.49 -0.15
N HIS A 225 -14.82 0.56 -0.18
CA HIS A 225 -14.35 1.94 -0.25
C HIS A 225 -15.03 2.82 0.79
N ARG A 226 -14.27 3.78 1.34
CA ARG A 226 -14.80 4.90 2.11
C ARG A 226 -13.94 6.14 1.87
N GLU A 227 -14.56 7.23 1.42
CA GLU A 227 -13.95 8.55 1.39
C GLU A 227 -14.15 9.23 2.75
N LEU A 228 -13.06 9.65 3.38
CA LEU A 228 -13.03 10.25 4.72
C LEU A 228 -12.66 11.73 4.66
N ALA A 229 -13.03 12.48 5.70
CA ALA A 229 -12.60 13.87 5.84
C ALA A 229 -11.10 13.96 6.15
N GLY A 230 -10.32 14.62 5.30
CA GLY A 230 -8.86 14.72 5.46
C GLY A 230 -8.14 15.03 4.15
N ASP A 231 -6.81 15.12 4.21
CA ASP A 231 -5.96 15.26 3.02
C ASP A 231 -5.08 14.01 2.82
N HIS A 232 -4.22 14.04 1.82
CA HIS A 232 -3.31 12.94 1.47
C HIS A 232 -2.44 12.47 2.65
N LEU A 233 -2.13 13.34 3.61
CA LEU A 233 -1.25 13.04 4.74
C LEU A 233 -2.02 12.61 5.99
N GLU A 234 -3.33 12.40 5.90
CA GLU A 234 -4.16 11.95 7.01
C GLU A 234 -3.61 10.72 7.77
N PRO A 235 -3.01 9.70 7.11
CA PRO A 235 -2.44 8.55 7.82
C PRO A 235 -1.15 8.88 8.60
N VAL A 236 -0.48 10.00 8.27
CA VAL A 236 0.75 10.47 8.92
C VAL A 236 0.38 11.23 10.18
N GLY A 237 1.01 10.89 11.32
CA GLY A 237 0.85 11.66 12.54
C GLY A 237 1.42 10.97 13.78
N ILE A 238 1.75 11.79 14.78
CA ILE A 238 2.23 11.38 16.10
C ILE A 238 1.17 11.73 17.13
N ARG A 239 0.81 10.76 17.98
CA ARG A 239 -0.14 10.96 19.08
C ARG A 239 0.55 11.57 20.29
N TYR A 240 -0.08 12.58 20.89
CA TYR A 240 0.25 13.11 22.20
C TYR A 240 -1.05 13.39 22.97
N GLY A 241 -1.28 12.64 24.06
CA GLY A 241 -2.56 12.64 24.77
C GLY A 241 -3.71 12.16 23.88
N ASP A 242 -4.77 12.95 23.82
CA ASP A 242 -5.96 12.66 23.00
C ASP A 242 -5.91 13.32 21.61
N MET A 243 -4.75 13.83 21.21
CA MET A 243 -4.54 14.52 19.94
C MET A 243 -3.50 13.80 19.09
N VAL A 244 -3.75 13.76 17.79
CA VAL A 244 -2.78 13.35 16.78
C VAL A 244 -2.34 14.60 16.05
N TYR A 245 -1.02 14.84 16.01
CA TYR A 245 -0.41 15.95 15.29
C TYR A 245 0.15 15.43 13.98
N SER A 246 -0.24 16.07 12.87
CA SER A 246 0.16 15.68 11.53
C SER A 246 0.66 16.88 10.73
N LEU A 247 1.48 16.60 9.72
CA LEU A 247 1.70 17.55 8.63
C LEU A 247 0.45 17.51 7.75
N ARG A 248 0.03 18.66 7.23
CA ARG A 248 -1.05 18.74 6.23
C ARG A 248 -0.48 19.16 4.89
N SER A 249 -1.12 18.75 3.81
CA SER A 249 -0.70 19.13 2.45
C SER A 249 -0.74 20.65 2.24
N ALA A 250 -1.69 21.35 2.90
CA ALA A 250 -1.90 22.79 2.77
C ALA A 250 -1.40 23.65 3.95
N SER A 251 -0.95 23.05 5.07
CA SER A 251 -0.48 23.80 6.24
C SER A 251 0.62 23.05 7.00
N LEU A 252 1.52 23.78 7.67
CA LEU A 252 2.70 23.18 8.30
C LEU A 252 2.36 22.21 9.44
N LEU A 253 1.25 22.42 10.18
CA LEU A 253 0.85 21.57 11.31
C LEU A 253 -0.67 21.52 11.44
N GLY A 254 -1.23 20.32 11.56
CA GLY A 254 -2.62 20.08 11.90
C GLY A 254 -2.73 19.19 13.14
N SER A 255 -3.92 19.18 13.76
CA SER A 255 -4.23 18.20 14.80
C SER A 255 -5.67 17.69 14.70
N LYS A 256 -5.91 16.46 15.15
CA LYS A 256 -7.24 15.85 15.28
C LYS A 256 -7.34 15.07 16.58
N SER A 257 -8.50 15.11 17.22
CA SER A 257 -8.77 14.30 18.40
C SER A 257 -8.92 12.82 18.05
N VAL A 258 -8.51 11.94 18.96
CA VAL A 258 -8.81 10.50 18.87
C VAL A 258 -10.21 10.19 19.43
N PRO A 259 -10.89 9.14 18.94
CA PRO A 259 -10.49 8.29 17.82
C PRO A 259 -10.69 8.99 16.47
N ARG A 260 -9.79 8.74 15.49
CA ARG A 260 -10.01 9.21 14.11
C ARG A 260 -10.70 8.11 13.29
N ALA A 261 -11.40 8.54 12.25
CA ALA A 261 -12.17 7.63 11.39
C ALA A 261 -11.28 6.69 10.57
N ILE A 262 -10.03 7.06 10.28
CA ILE A 262 -9.13 6.26 9.45
C ILE A 262 -8.75 4.95 10.13
N GLU A 263 -8.36 4.96 11.40
CA GLU A 263 -7.99 3.73 12.12
C GLU A 263 -9.18 2.78 12.26
N GLN A 264 -10.36 3.32 12.59
CA GLN A 264 -11.59 2.54 12.70
C GLN A 264 -11.95 1.89 11.36
N THR A 265 -11.94 2.67 10.28
CA THR A 265 -12.26 2.18 8.93
C THR A 265 -11.23 1.16 8.45
N ALA A 266 -9.95 1.36 8.73
CA ALA A 266 -8.89 0.42 8.37
C ALA A 266 -9.10 -0.94 9.03
N LEU A 267 -9.42 -0.96 10.34
CA LEU A 267 -9.71 -2.19 11.07
C LEU A 267 -10.98 -2.89 10.56
N GLU A 268 -12.04 -2.13 10.27
CA GLU A 268 -13.26 -2.66 9.66
C GLU A 268 -12.97 -3.34 8.31
N PHE A 269 -12.18 -2.68 7.45
CA PHE A 269 -11.85 -3.19 6.12
C PHE A 269 -10.93 -4.39 6.17
N LEU A 270 -9.89 -4.39 7.01
CA LEU A 270 -9.00 -5.54 7.19
C LEU A 270 -9.77 -6.78 7.70
N ALA A 271 -10.70 -6.59 8.64
CA ALA A 271 -11.54 -7.67 9.13
C ALA A 271 -12.52 -8.22 8.06
N GLU A 272 -13.11 -7.34 7.24
CA GLU A 272 -13.95 -7.77 6.12
C GLU A 272 -13.15 -8.47 5.03
N LEU A 273 -11.97 -7.95 4.65
CA LEU A 273 -11.10 -8.60 3.67
C LEU A 273 -10.65 -10.00 4.14
N GLY A 274 -10.32 -10.15 5.42
CA GLY A 274 -10.04 -11.48 6.00
C GLY A 274 -11.22 -12.44 5.85
N ARG A 275 -12.45 -11.98 6.14
CA ARG A 275 -13.68 -12.77 5.93
C ARG A 275 -13.93 -13.10 4.46
N ARG A 276 -13.63 -12.19 3.53
CA ARG A 276 -13.76 -12.43 2.08
C ARG A 276 -12.76 -13.51 1.62
N ARG A 277 -11.51 -13.42 2.05
CA ARG A 277 -10.48 -14.43 1.77
C ARG A 277 -10.91 -15.81 2.24
N ASP A 278 -11.43 -15.92 3.47
CA ASP A 278 -11.82 -17.21 4.05
C ASP A 278 -13.06 -17.82 3.37
N ARG A 279 -13.87 -17.02 2.68
CA ARG A 279 -15.03 -17.47 1.88
C ARG A 279 -14.69 -17.78 0.44
N ALA A 280 -13.62 -17.20 -0.09
CA ALA A 280 -13.22 -17.41 -1.48
C ALA A 280 -12.76 -18.87 -1.68
N PRO A 281 -13.19 -19.54 -2.75
CA PRO A 281 -12.62 -20.83 -3.10
C PRO A 281 -11.13 -20.63 -3.38
N ARG A 282 -10.25 -21.37 -2.69
CA ARG A 282 -8.81 -21.31 -2.94
C ARG A 282 -8.55 -21.62 -4.41
N ARG A 283 -7.91 -20.69 -5.14
CA ARG A 283 -7.43 -20.94 -6.50
C ARG A 283 -6.43 -22.11 -6.41
N ARG A 284 -6.68 -23.17 -7.19
CA ARG A 284 -5.88 -24.41 -7.19
C ARG A 284 -4.63 -24.26 -8.02
#